data_AF-A0AAV4Y7W1-F1
#
_entry.id   AF-A0AAV4Y7W1-F1
#
_cell.length_a   1.000
_cell.length_b   1.000
_cell.length_c   1.000
_cell.angle_alpha   90.00
_cell.angle_beta   90.00
_cell.angle_gamma   90.00
#
_symmetry.space_group_name_H-M   'P 1'
#
loop_
_entity.id
_entity.type
_entity.pdbx_description
1 polymer ?
#
loop_
_entity_poly.entity_id
_entity_poly.type
_entity_poly.pdbx_seq_one_letter_code
_entity_poly.pdbx_strand_id
1 'polypeptide(L)' 'MQLPKPILLEGSPGVGKTSLIEVLAKISGHILVRINLSEQTDISDLFGADLPVEGGEAGEFAWRDGPLLQALKNNHWIFT' A
#
# COMPACT_ATOMS: atom_id res chain seq x y z
N MET A 1 22.44 15.27 1.55
CA MET A 1 22.00 13.86 1.62
C MET A 1 20.75 13.73 0.75
N GLN A 2 20.77 12.89 -0.29
CA GLN A 2 19.58 12.62 -1.12
C GLN A 2 18.68 11.66 -0.36
N LEU A 3 17.42 12.04 -0.13
CA LEU A 3 16.42 11.11 0.36
C LEU A 3 16.21 10.00 -0.69
N PRO A 4 16.00 8.74 -0.27
CA PRO A 4 15.60 7.69 -1.20
C PRO A 4 14.32 8.12 -1.91
N LYS A 5 14.40 8.27 -3.23
CA LYS A 5 13.27 8.70 -4.06
C LYS A 5 12.51 7.48 -4.57
N PRO A 6 11.17 7.56 -4.68
CA PRO A 6 10.39 6.56 -5.38
C PRO A 6 10.91 6.36 -6.82
N ILE A 7 10.87 5.12 -7.30
CA ILE A 7 11.26 4.76 -8.66
C ILE A 7 10.00 4.52 -9.47
N LEU A 8 9.90 5.18 -10.62
CA LEU A 8 8.83 4.94 -11.60
C LEU A 8 9.34 3.99 -12.68
N LEU A 9 8.59 2.91 -12.95
CA LEU A 9 8.91 1.92 -13.98
C LEU A 9 7.92 2.02 -15.15
N GLU A 10 8.37 2.57 -16.27
CA GLU A 10 7.55 2.76 -17.48
C GLU A 10 7.87 1.72 -18.57
N GLY A 11 6.89 1.45 -19.44
CA GLY A 11 7.03 0.57 -20.60
C GLY A 11 5.69 0.01 -21.08
N SER A 12 5.67 -0.65 -22.23
CA SER A 12 4.44 -1.19 -22.83
C SER A 12 3.70 -2.17 -21.90
N PRO A 13 2.35 -2.28 -21.98
CA PRO A 13 1.61 -3.33 -21.29
C PRO A 13 2.13 -4.73 -21.67
N GLY A 14 2.09 -5.68 -20.73
CA GLY A 14 2.48 -7.07 -20.99
C GLY A 14 3.99 -7.38 -21.01
N VAL A 15 4.88 -6.40 -20.86
CA VAL A 15 6.35 -6.63 -20.86
C VAL A 15 6.91 -7.18 -19.54
N GLY A 16 6.05 -7.57 -18.60
CA GLY A 16 6.47 -8.22 -17.34
C GLY A 16 6.91 -7.29 -16.20
N LYS A 17 6.59 -5.98 -16.25
CA LYS A 17 6.96 -5.01 -15.18
C LYS A 17 6.51 -5.46 -13.78
N THR A 18 5.26 -5.89 -13.64
CA THR A 18 4.72 -6.38 -12.36
C THR A 18 5.47 -7.60 -11.87
N SER A 19 5.66 -8.60 -12.75
CA SER A 19 6.41 -9.81 -12.42
C SER A 19 7.86 -9.52 -12.03
N LEU A 20 8.50 -8.53 -12.66
CA LEU A 20 9.84 -8.09 -12.29
C LEU A 20 9.88 -7.54 -10.86
N ILE A 21 8.95 -6.65 -10.50
CA ILE A 21 8.90 -6.06 -9.14
C ILE A 21 8.61 -7.14 -8.09
N GLU A 22 7.69 -8.06 -8.37
CA GLU A 22 7.36 -9.19 -7.49
C GLU A 22 8.57 -10.09 -7.24
N VAL A 23 9.31 -10.44 -8.30
CA VAL A 23 10.53 -11.25 -8.21
C VAL A 23 11.63 -10.49 -7.44
N LEU A 24 11.83 -9.20 -7.71
CA LEU A 24 12.81 -8.38 -7.00
C LEU A 24 12.50 -8.27 -5.50
N ALA A 25 11.25 -8.04 -5.14
CA ALA A 25 10.81 -8.01 -3.75
C ALA A 25 11.10 -9.35 -3.06
N LYS A 26 10.75 -10.47 -3.74
CA LYS A 26 11.00 -11.82 -3.23
C LYS A 26 12.49 -12.12 -3.02
N ILE A 27 13.35 -11.80 -3.98
CA ILE A 27 14.79 -12.08 -3.90
C ILE A 27 15.47 -11.16 -2.87
N SER A 28 14.99 -9.93 -2.71
CA SER A 28 15.52 -8.98 -1.72
C SER A 28 14.93 -9.15 -0.32
N GLY A 29 13.97 -10.06 -0.13
CA GLY A 29 13.35 -10.33 1.17
C GLY A 29 12.35 -9.26 1.64
N HIS A 30 11.84 -8.43 0.73
CA HIS A 30 10.85 -7.41 1.05
C HIS A 30 9.43 -7.91 0.81
N ILE A 31 8.51 -7.53 1.70
CA ILE A 31 7.08 -7.72 1.47
C ILE A 31 6.61 -6.63 0.50
N LEU A 32 5.95 -7.05 -0.58
CA LEU A 32 5.40 -6.16 -1.60
C LEU A 32 3.88 -6.00 -1.40
N VAL A 33 3.43 -4.77 -1.22
CA VAL A 33 2.03 -4.40 -1.10
C VAL A 33 1.59 -3.72 -2.38
N ARG A 34 0.52 -4.25 -2.99
CA ARG A 34 -0.15 -3.63 -4.13
C ARG A 34 -1.25 -2.70 -3.65
N ILE A 35 -1.25 -1.44 -4.10
CA ILE A 35 -2.32 -0.48 -3.83
C ILE A 35 -2.91 -0.04 -5.16
N ASN A 36 -4.10 -0.52 -5.50
CA ASN A 36 -4.76 -0.07 -6.72
C ASN A 36 -5.36 1.32 -6.51
N LEU A 37 -4.91 2.29 -7.29
CA LEU A 37 -5.47 3.64 -7.29
C LEU A 37 -6.48 3.82 -8.42
N SER A 38 -7.54 4.55 -8.14
CA SER A 38 -8.55 5.00 -9.10
C SER A 38 -8.92 6.47 -8.82
N GLU A 39 -9.67 7.10 -9.73
CA GLU A 39 -10.21 8.45 -9.50
C GLU A 39 -11.17 8.54 -8.31
N GLN A 40 -11.64 7.40 -7.80
CA GLN A 40 -12.52 7.29 -6.64
C GLN A 40 -11.77 7.00 -5.34
N THR A 41 -10.44 6.87 -5.38
CA THR A 41 -9.64 6.58 -4.18
C THR A 41 -9.48 7.84 -3.35
N ASP A 42 -9.98 7.81 -2.12
CA ASP A 42 -9.88 8.91 -1.16
C ASP A 42 -8.71 8.71 -0.17
N ILE A 43 -8.37 9.78 0.56
CA ILE A 43 -7.30 9.75 1.57
C ILE A 43 -7.60 8.71 2.66
N SER A 44 -8.86 8.57 3.08
CA SER A 44 -9.29 7.57 4.06
C SER A 44 -9.04 6.14 3.59
N ASP A 45 -9.13 5.88 2.29
CA ASP A 45 -8.88 4.55 1.72
C ASP A 45 -7.39 4.18 1.76
N LEU A 46 -6.50 5.17 1.82
CA LEU A 46 -5.05 4.97 1.86
C LEU A 46 -4.50 4.98 3.29
N PHE A 47 -4.88 5.98 4.07
CA PHE A 47 -4.33 6.20 5.41
C PHE A 47 -5.14 5.51 6.50
N GLY A 48 -6.45 5.34 6.30
CA GLY A 48 -7.34 4.77 7.31
C GLY A 48 -8.45 5.73 7.72
N ALA A 49 -9.34 5.21 8.55
CA ALA A 49 -10.46 5.93 9.13
C ALA A 49 -10.87 5.28 10.46
N ASP A 50 -11.64 6.02 11.25
CA ASP A 50 -12.36 5.43 12.38
C ASP A 50 -13.50 4.56 11.87
N LEU A 51 -13.43 3.26 12.15
CA LEU A 51 -14.44 2.29 11.75
C LEU A 51 -15.15 1.72 12.98
N PRO A 52 -16.41 1.26 12.84
CA PRO A 52 -17.10 0.57 13.90
C PRO A 52 -16.30 -0.66 14.35
N VAL A 53 -16.22 -0.88 15.67
CA VAL A 53 -15.57 -2.07 16.22
C VAL A 53 -16.49 -3.27 16.06
N GLU A 54 -16.02 -4.32 15.39
CA GLU A 54 -16.78 -5.57 15.27
C GLU A 54 -16.98 -6.21 16.66
N GLY A 55 -18.24 -6.31 17.09
CA GLY A 55 -18.59 -6.83 18.43
C GLY A 55 -18.43 -5.81 19.57
N GLY A 56 -18.15 -4.54 19.25
CA GLY A 56 -18.09 -3.44 20.22
C GLY A 56 -19.46 -2.95 20.68
N GLU A 57 -19.47 -2.03 21.64
CA GLU A 57 -20.70 -1.38 22.09
C GLU A 57 -21.29 -0.46 21.00
N ALA A 58 -22.58 -0.16 21.12
CA ALA A 58 -23.24 0.74 20.17
C ALA A 58 -22.60 2.14 20.22
N GLY A 59 -22.00 2.55 19.10
CA GLY A 59 -21.28 3.82 19.00
C GLY A 59 -19.79 3.71 19.29
N GLU A 60 -19.23 2.50 19.44
CA GLU A 60 -17.80 2.27 19.56
C GLU A 60 -17.11 2.28 18.19
N PHE A 61 -16.15 3.19 18.03
CA PHE A 61 -15.33 3.34 16.83
C PHE A 61 -13.85 3.28 17.22
N ALA A 62 -13.05 2.65 16.36
CA ALA A 62 -11.61 2.62 16.51
C ALA A 62 -10.92 2.91 15.18
N TRP A 63 -9.80 3.61 15.27
CA TRP A 63 -8.94 3.87 14.12
C TRP A 63 -8.46 2.56 13.49
N ARG A 64 -8.67 2.42 12.18
CA ARG A 64 -8.12 1.34 11.38
C ARG A 64 -7.22 1.92 10.30
N ASP A 65 -5.93 1.60 10.37
CA ASP A 65 -4.97 2.00 9.35
C ASP A 65 -5.36 1.46 7.97
N GLY A 66 -5.23 2.30 6.96
CA GLY A 66 -5.35 1.93 5.55
C GLY A 66 -4.09 1.22 5.02
N PRO A 67 -4.17 0.64 3.80
CA PRO A 67 -3.11 -0.14 3.18
C PRO A 67 -1.80 0.64 3.01
N LEU A 68 -1.85 1.94 2.69
CA LEU A 68 -0.64 2.76 2.55
C LEU A 68 0.02 2.95 3.91
N LEU A 69 -0.75 3.34 4.94
CA LEU A 69 -0.21 3.58 6.27
C LEU A 69 0.33 2.29 6.91
N GLN A 70 -0.37 1.17 6.74
CA GLN A 70 0.11 -0.16 7.15
C GLN A 70 1.44 -0.51 6.48
N ALA A 71 1.56 -0.34 5.16
CA ALA A 71 2.79 -0.65 4.44
C ALA A 71 3.96 0.23 4.90
N LEU A 72 3.71 1.52 5.14
CA LEU A 72 4.73 2.45 5.66
C LEU A 72 5.19 2.08 7.08
N LYS A 73 4.26 1.76 7.99
CA LYS A 73 4.57 1.35 9.38
C LYS A 73 5.40 0.07 9.42
N ASN A 74 5.13 -0.86 8.50
CA ASN A 74 5.79 -2.16 8.45
C ASN A 74 7.03 -2.17 7.53
N ASN A 75 7.43 -1.02 6.96
CA ASN A 75 8.57 -0.90 6.04
C ASN A 75 8.45 -1.85 4.82
N HIS A 76 7.24 -1.98 4.27
CA HIS A 76 6.96 -2.78 3.08
C HIS A 76 7.24 -1.98 1.80
N TRP A 77 7.56 -2.69 0.73
CA TRP A 77 7.57 -2.10 -0.62
C TRP A 77 6.15 -1.89 -1.10
N ILE A 78 5.94 -0.80 -1.82
CA ILE A 78 4.63 -0.39 -2.31
C ILE A 78 4.73 -0.25 -3.82
N PHE A 79 3.77 -0.82 -4.54
CA PHE A 79 3.56 -0.49 -5.95
C PHE A 79 2.08 -0.21 -6.20
N THR A 80 1.84 0.74 -7.09
CA THR A 80 0.51 1.24 -7.44
C THR A 80 0.19 0.94 -8.89
#